data_AF-A0A2V9SEA8-F1
#
_entry.id   AF-A0A2V9SEA8-F1
#
_cell.length_a   1.000
_cell.length_b   1.000
_cell.length_c   1.000
_cell.angle_alpha   90.00
_cell.angle_beta   90.00
_cell.angle_gamma   90.00
#
_symmetry.space_group_name_H-M   'P 1'
#
loop_
_entity.id
_entity.type
_entity.pdbx_description
1 polymer ?
#
loop_
_entity_poly.entity_id
_entity_poly.type
_entity_poly.pdbx_seq_one_letter_code
_entity_poly.pdbx_strand_id
1 'polypeptide(L)'
;MDQSRTADYQAFFIEDLIRLGKFHMVGSFRLDHENVEVDSTHAPWLATMPPTGPSSISADHWIPLWGFGMGNDFGDRNETYFSASSGWRPTRFFDIAGTSRTIAFAEDIPDPFQSLDFELGVHGTPFKGFWYDVGLFWMLFDNRTETQDISNTDFIILNTGSSRHRGLEGELSYDFLARFQHPPVPEPQPEPGKGVADSGKAIPVPGISPKNYHPYKLIAFSNVQFLDAEFTESALLIPDTDKTIVGNTPAFAPKFLLKGGISFQKQDCFDIALTAVYVSQQFWQDTNIGSPTIPKAKIPPYKTFNLSGDFYLTKRLRLIAGISNLTDEKYYDRVFANGIEPAPRRSGYAGVSLAF
;
A
#
# COMPACT_ATOMS: atom_id res chain seq x y z
N MET A 1 -3.34 -25.58 27.78
CA MET A 1 -2.27 -24.58 27.78
C MET A 1 -2.92 -23.27 28.16
N ASP A 2 -2.70 -22.83 29.40
CA ASP A 2 -3.02 -21.46 29.79
C ASP A 2 -1.80 -20.59 29.50
N GLN A 3 -2.03 -19.45 28.84
CA GLN A 3 -1.00 -18.52 28.38
C GLN A 3 -1.42 -17.09 28.73
N SER A 4 -0.63 -16.42 29.57
CA SER A 4 -0.70 -14.97 29.75
C SER A 4 0.21 -14.28 28.75
N ARG A 5 -0.22 -13.12 28.24
CA ARG A 5 0.49 -12.38 27.20
C ARG A 5 0.41 -10.89 27.52
N THR A 6 1.56 -10.25 27.65
CA THR A 6 1.68 -8.84 27.99
C THR A 6 2.57 -8.15 26.98
N ALA A 7 2.18 -6.96 26.52
CA ALA A 7 3.00 -6.13 25.65
C ALA A 7 2.93 -4.68 26.14
N ASP A 8 4.07 -4.15 26.53
CA ASP A 8 4.28 -2.77 26.92
C ASP A 8 5.05 -2.04 25.82
N TYR A 9 4.62 -0.82 25.51
CA TYR A 9 5.20 -0.04 24.42
C TYR A 9 5.30 1.43 24.82
N GLN A 10 6.48 2.01 24.57
CA GLN A 10 6.76 3.42 24.81
C GLN A 10 7.45 4.01 23.58
N ALA A 11 7.14 5.26 23.27
CA ALA A 11 7.77 5.97 22.17
C ALA A 11 8.04 7.42 22.55
N PHE A 12 9.23 7.89 22.22
CA PHE A 12 9.60 9.29 22.24
C PHE A 12 9.92 9.73 20.81
N PHE A 13 9.40 10.87 20.36
CA PHE A 13 9.72 11.40 19.04
C PHE A 13 9.87 12.92 19.06
N ILE A 14 10.72 13.40 18.17
CA ILE A 14 10.91 14.81 17.86
C ILE A 14 10.97 14.98 16.34
N GLU A 15 10.31 16.01 15.85
CA GLU A 15 10.30 16.38 14.44
C GLU A 15 10.38 17.91 14.34
N ASP A 16 11.13 18.41 13.37
CA ASP A 16 11.20 19.84 13.07
C ASP A 16 11.09 20.09 11.57
N LEU A 17 10.29 21.09 11.20
CA LEU A 17 10.05 21.52 9.82
C LEU A 17 10.73 22.87 9.60
N ILE A 18 11.75 22.86 8.74
CA ILE A 18 12.52 24.05 8.37
C ILE A 18 12.10 24.49 6.96
N ARG A 19 11.61 25.72 6.82
CA ARG A 19 11.25 26.32 5.53
C ARG A 19 12.25 27.41 5.16
N LEU A 20 12.88 27.27 3.99
CA LEU A 20 13.84 28.22 3.42
C LEU A 20 13.45 28.58 1.99
N GLY A 21 12.67 29.65 1.85
CA GLY A 21 12.15 30.07 0.55
C GLY A 21 11.22 29.01 -0.05
N LYS A 22 11.62 28.42 -1.18
CA LYS A 22 10.89 27.35 -1.88
C LYS A 22 11.20 25.96 -1.36
N PHE A 23 12.26 25.82 -0.57
CA PHE A 23 12.65 24.55 0.02
C PHE A 23 12.00 24.38 1.38
N HIS A 24 11.60 23.16 1.69
CA HIS A 24 11.17 22.76 3.01
C HIS A 24 11.82 21.42 3.35
N MET A 25 12.31 21.29 4.57
CA MET A 25 13.03 20.12 5.05
C MET A 25 12.43 19.70 6.39
N VAL A 26 12.30 18.40 6.60
CA VAL A 26 11.82 17.82 7.84
C VAL A 26 12.88 16.84 8.32
N GLY A 27 13.37 17.03 9.54
CA GLY A 27 14.19 16.05 10.23
C GLY A 27 13.39 15.47 11.38
N SER A 28 13.40 14.14 11.53
CA SER A 28 12.74 13.46 12.63
C SER A 28 13.64 12.41 13.27
N PHE A 29 13.47 12.25 14.57
CA PHE A 29 14.07 11.19 15.37
C PHE A 29 12.98 10.58 16.25
N ARG A 30 13.00 9.26 16.37
CA ARG A 30 12.10 8.52 17.25
C ARG A 30 12.88 7.42 17.97
N LEU A 31 12.55 7.18 19.22
CA LEU A 31 13.08 6.08 20.02
C LEU A 31 11.89 5.31 20.56
N ASP A 32 11.78 4.06 20.12
CA ASP A 32 10.77 3.12 20.58
C ASP A 32 11.39 2.18 21.61
N HIS A 33 10.61 1.85 22.65
CA HIS A 33 10.89 0.77 23.58
C HIS A 33 9.71 -0.20 23.53
N GLU A 34 9.98 -1.47 23.25
CA GLU A 34 9.00 -2.54 23.38
C GLU A 34 9.46 -3.55 24.44
N ASN A 35 8.50 -4.06 25.20
CA ASN A 35 8.65 -5.23 26.04
C ASN A 35 7.46 -6.16 25.80
N VAL A 36 7.74 -7.40 25.36
CA VAL A 36 6.73 -8.40 25.04
C VAL A 36 7.00 -9.65 25.85
N GLU A 37 6.07 -10.04 26.71
CA GLU A 37 6.20 -11.19 27.61
C GLU A 37 5.10 -12.23 27.36
N VAL A 38 5.48 -13.51 27.38
CA VAL A 38 4.56 -14.65 27.34
C VAL A 38 4.86 -15.59 28.48
N ASP A 39 3.92 -15.71 29.41
CA ASP A 39 3.94 -16.72 30.46
C ASP A 39 3.08 -17.90 30.05
N SER A 40 3.63 -19.10 30.06
CA SER A 40 2.87 -20.30 29.77
C SER A 40 2.98 -21.33 30.88
N THR A 41 1.83 -21.91 31.21
CA THR A 41 1.74 -23.05 32.15
C THR A 41 2.41 -24.31 31.63
N HIS A 42 2.61 -24.42 30.32
CA HIS A 42 3.42 -25.42 29.61
C HIS A 42 4.12 -24.69 28.47
N ALA A 43 5.43 -24.89 28.31
CA ALA A 43 6.23 -24.18 27.30
C ALA A 43 6.53 -25.07 26.09
N PRO A 44 5.61 -25.17 25.10
CA PRO A 44 5.79 -26.01 23.92
C PRO A 44 7.04 -25.64 23.10
N TRP A 45 7.50 -24.39 23.19
CA TRP A 45 8.73 -23.91 22.52
C TRP A 45 10.03 -24.45 23.13
N LEU A 46 10.00 -25.01 24.34
CA LEU A 46 11.17 -25.57 25.05
C LEU A 46 11.30 -27.09 24.95
N ALA A 47 10.68 -27.75 23.96
CA ALA A 47 10.56 -29.21 23.92
C ALA A 47 11.92 -29.97 23.95
N THR A 48 12.37 -30.34 25.14
CA THR A 48 13.10 -31.57 25.42
C THR A 48 12.21 -32.36 26.36
N MET A 49 11.99 -33.65 26.10
CA MET A 49 11.35 -34.51 27.09
C MET A 49 12.24 -34.50 28.35
N PRO A 50 11.72 -34.24 29.56
CA PRO A 50 10.32 -34.31 30.00
C PRO A 50 9.52 -32.98 29.85
N PRO A 51 8.17 -32.99 30.02
CA PRO A 51 7.33 -31.81 29.84
C PRO A 51 7.84 -30.62 30.63
N THR A 52 8.07 -29.51 29.95
CA THR A 52 8.51 -28.27 30.59
C THR A 52 7.35 -27.74 31.42
N GLY A 53 7.64 -27.47 32.71
CA GLY A 53 6.71 -26.81 33.61
C GLY A 53 6.42 -25.36 33.17
N PRO A 54 5.83 -24.54 34.06
CA PRO A 54 5.62 -23.14 33.77
C PRO A 54 6.92 -22.44 33.34
N SER A 55 6.86 -21.67 32.25
CA SER A 55 7.98 -20.86 31.75
C SER A 55 7.49 -19.53 31.23
N SER A 56 8.34 -18.51 31.37
CA SER A 56 8.19 -17.21 30.73
C SER A 56 9.20 -17.06 29.59
N ILE A 57 8.89 -16.21 28.62
CA ILE A 57 9.82 -15.69 27.62
C ILE A 57 9.48 -14.22 27.34
N SER A 58 10.49 -13.38 27.21
CA SER A 58 10.32 -11.94 27.03
C SER A 58 11.28 -11.35 26.02
N ALA A 59 10.80 -10.53 25.09
CA ALA A 59 11.60 -9.69 24.21
C ALA A 59 11.59 -8.25 24.71
N ASP A 60 12.75 -7.61 24.87
CA ASP A 60 12.89 -6.22 25.29
C ASP A 60 13.86 -5.50 24.34
N HIS A 61 13.38 -4.49 23.63
CA HIS A 61 14.16 -3.82 22.59
C HIS A 61 14.04 -2.30 22.69
N TRP A 62 15.16 -1.61 22.48
CA TRP A 62 15.21 -0.18 22.22
C TRP A 62 15.56 0.06 20.75
N ILE A 63 14.66 0.71 20.01
CA ILE A 63 14.76 0.89 18.56
C ILE A 63 14.87 2.39 18.23
N PRO A 64 16.08 2.89 17.91
CA PRO A 64 16.24 4.23 17.39
C PRO A 64 15.82 4.27 15.91
N LEU A 65 15.10 5.32 15.54
CA LEU A 65 14.58 5.56 14.20
C LEU A 65 14.86 7.00 13.79
N TRP A 66 14.99 7.21 12.50
CA TRP A 66 15.21 8.54 11.92
C TRP A 66 14.42 8.72 10.64
N GLY A 67 14.10 9.97 10.34
CA GLY A 67 13.48 10.38 9.09
C GLY A 67 14.07 11.69 8.61
N PHE A 68 14.20 11.81 7.29
CA PHE A 68 14.55 13.04 6.62
C PHE A 68 13.67 13.20 5.39
N GLY A 69 13.01 14.35 5.28
CA GLY A 69 12.23 14.75 4.12
C GLY A 69 12.74 16.08 3.59
N MET A 70 12.72 16.26 2.28
CA MET A 70 13.04 17.53 1.63
C MET A 70 12.15 17.71 0.40
N GLY A 71 11.52 18.87 0.29
CA GLY A 71 10.76 19.25 -0.89
C GLY A 71 11.14 20.62 -1.42
N ASN A 72 10.79 20.87 -2.68
CA ASN A 72 11.00 22.13 -3.37
C ASN A 72 9.81 22.47 -4.26
N ASP A 73 9.17 23.60 -3.96
CA ASP A 73 8.09 24.17 -4.75
C ASP A 73 8.64 24.83 -6.02
N PHE A 74 8.17 24.41 -7.20
CA PHE A 74 8.60 24.98 -8.47
C PHE A 74 7.45 25.23 -9.45
N GLY A 75 7.64 26.26 -10.30
CA GLY A 75 6.58 26.77 -11.16
C GLY A 75 5.34 27.18 -10.38
N ASP A 76 4.18 27.11 -11.04
CA ASP A 76 2.89 27.21 -10.39
C ASP A 76 2.37 25.80 -10.12
N ARG A 77 2.27 25.41 -8.84
CA ARG A 77 1.62 24.16 -8.38
C ARG A 77 2.35 22.85 -8.70
N ASN A 78 3.68 22.85 -8.67
CA ASN A 78 4.47 21.62 -8.70
C ASN A 78 5.44 21.59 -7.53
N GLU A 79 5.74 20.38 -7.09
CA GLU A 79 6.61 20.10 -5.96
C GLU A 79 7.43 18.87 -6.28
N THR A 80 8.76 18.95 -6.12
CA THR A 80 9.62 17.78 -6.05
C THR A 80 9.84 17.42 -4.59
N TYR A 81 9.89 16.14 -4.26
CA TYR A 81 10.16 15.67 -2.90
C TYR A 81 11.22 14.56 -2.90
N PHE A 82 11.91 14.45 -1.78
CA PHE A 82 12.79 13.35 -1.40
C PHE A 82 12.46 12.96 0.05
N SER A 83 12.42 11.68 0.33
CA SER A 83 12.30 11.14 1.69
C SER A 83 13.31 10.01 1.90
N ALA A 84 13.81 9.91 3.12
CA ALA A 84 14.62 8.81 3.60
C ALA A 84 14.21 8.53 5.05
N SER A 85 13.79 7.32 5.36
CA SER A 85 13.34 6.96 6.72
C SER A 85 13.67 5.53 7.08
N SER A 86 13.99 5.30 8.34
CA SER A 86 14.07 3.96 8.90
C SER A 86 12.73 3.54 9.49
N GLY A 87 12.37 2.26 9.33
CA GLY A 87 11.21 1.63 9.92
C GLY A 87 11.57 0.33 10.61
N TRP A 88 10.60 -0.25 11.32
CA TRP A 88 10.77 -1.53 12.00
C TRP A 88 9.43 -2.24 12.22
N ARG A 89 9.48 -3.53 12.55
CA ARG A 89 8.29 -4.33 12.88
C ARG A 89 8.36 -4.85 14.32
N PRO A 90 7.37 -4.55 15.18
CA PRO A 90 7.29 -5.07 16.55
C PRO A 90 7.36 -6.59 16.65
N THR A 91 7.93 -7.06 17.75
CA THR A 91 7.96 -8.49 18.09
C THR A 91 6.56 -8.99 18.40
N ARG A 92 6.11 -10.07 17.76
CA ARG A 92 4.79 -10.67 18.07
C ARG A 92 4.95 -11.77 19.12
N PHE A 93 3.90 -12.02 19.89
CA PHE A 93 3.85 -13.19 20.79
C PHE A 93 4.19 -14.51 20.08
N PHE A 94 3.77 -14.66 18.82
CA PHE A 94 4.07 -15.85 18.02
C PHE A 94 5.54 -15.96 17.62
N ASP A 95 6.28 -14.84 17.56
CA ASP A 95 7.71 -14.81 17.20
C ASP A 95 8.61 -15.27 18.37
N ILE A 96 8.10 -15.33 19.60
CA ILE A 96 8.85 -15.80 20.78
C ILE A 96 8.21 -17.01 21.47
N ALA A 97 6.89 -17.18 21.37
CA ALA A 97 6.14 -18.25 22.04
C ALA A 97 5.26 -19.06 21.09
N GLY A 98 5.68 -19.18 19.82
CA GLY A 98 5.01 -20.00 18.82
C GLY A 98 4.95 -21.49 19.21
N THR A 99 3.93 -22.19 18.74
CA THR A 99 3.75 -23.65 18.98
C THR A 99 4.76 -24.52 18.24
N SER A 100 5.49 -23.92 17.31
CA SER A 100 6.47 -24.56 16.45
C SER A 100 7.78 -23.80 16.65
N ARG A 101 8.86 -24.53 16.94
CA ARG A 101 10.09 -24.04 17.57
C ARG A 101 10.55 -22.71 16.96
N THR A 102 10.37 -21.61 17.69
CA THR A 102 10.54 -20.26 17.12
C THR A 102 11.94 -19.70 17.33
N ILE A 103 12.74 -20.30 18.21
CA ILE A 103 14.12 -19.89 18.55
C ILE A 103 14.85 -21.16 19.01
N ALA A 104 16.12 -21.36 18.63
CA ALA A 104 16.88 -22.51 19.12
C ALA A 104 17.16 -22.39 20.62
N PHE A 105 17.43 -23.52 21.30
CA PHE A 105 17.72 -23.48 22.73
C PHE A 105 18.97 -22.66 23.03
N ALA A 106 18.86 -21.78 24.02
CA ALA A 106 19.94 -20.90 24.47
C ALA A 106 20.44 -19.89 23.41
N GLU A 107 19.66 -19.66 22.34
CA GLU A 107 19.85 -18.50 21.46
C GLU A 107 19.06 -17.31 21.99
N ASP A 108 19.62 -16.12 21.80
CA ASP A 108 18.96 -14.86 22.14
C ASP A 108 17.78 -14.62 21.19
N ILE A 109 16.80 -13.84 21.67
CA ILE A 109 15.68 -13.42 20.82
C ILE A 109 16.24 -12.55 19.69
N PRO A 110 15.94 -12.85 18.42
CA PRO A 110 16.46 -12.06 17.32
C PRO A 110 16.01 -10.61 17.40
N ASP A 111 16.89 -9.70 16.98
CA ASP A 111 16.54 -8.28 16.85
C ASP A 111 15.28 -8.12 15.96
N PRO A 112 14.52 -7.04 16.12
CA PRO A 112 13.38 -6.77 15.25
C PRO A 112 13.78 -6.62 13.78
N PHE A 113 12.81 -6.89 12.91
CA PHE A 113 12.91 -6.55 11.49
C PHE A 113 13.04 -5.03 11.32
N GLN A 114 13.91 -4.61 10.41
CA GLN A 114 14.15 -3.19 10.10
C GLN A 114 13.91 -2.90 8.62
N SER A 115 13.49 -1.67 8.32
CA SER A 115 13.41 -1.15 6.96
C SER A 115 14.20 0.14 6.82
N LEU A 116 14.70 0.37 5.62
CA LEU A 116 15.24 1.64 5.18
C LEU A 116 14.62 1.99 3.83
N ASP A 117 13.87 3.07 3.83
CA ASP A 117 13.00 3.47 2.73
C ASP A 117 13.48 4.82 2.17
N PHE A 118 13.72 4.87 0.87
CA PHE A 118 14.07 6.08 0.14
C PHE A 118 13.03 6.33 -0.96
N GLU A 119 12.54 7.56 -1.06
CA GLU A 119 11.67 7.98 -2.17
C GLU A 119 12.15 9.30 -2.76
N LEU A 120 11.99 9.44 -4.08
CA LEU A 120 12.26 10.67 -4.82
C LEU A 120 11.16 10.83 -5.86
N GLY A 121 10.43 11.93 -5.81
CA GLY A 121 9.31 12.12 -6.71
C GLY A 121 8.99 13.57 -7.02
N VAL A 122 7.93 13.71 -7.82
CA VAL A 122 7.41 14.98 -8.28
C VAL A 122 5.91 14.86 -8.50
N HIS A 123 5.16 15.84 -7.99
CA HIS A 123 3.72 15.91 -8.19
C HIS A 123 3.26 17.34 -8.47
N GLY A 124 2.09 17.47 -9.08
CA GLY A 124 1.53 18.79 -9.32
C GLY A 124 0.36 18.86 -10.29
N THR A 125 -0.05 20.10 -10.56
CA THR A 125 -1.10 20.44 -11.52
C THR A 125 -0.60 21.54 -12.47
N PRO A 126 0.24 21.20 -13.46
CA PRO A 126 0.97 22.20 -14.24
C PRO A 126 0.05 22.98 -15.19
N PHE A 127 -1.13 22.44 -15.51
CA PHE A 127 -2.19 23.14 -16.23
C PHE A 127 -3.57 22.62 -15.82
N LYS A 128 -4.60 23.41 -16.13
CA LYS A 128 -5.98 23.14 -15.72
C LYS A 128 -6.45 21.76 -16.21
N GLY A 129 -6.94 20.96 -15.26
CA GLY A 129 -7.50 19.63 -15.52
C GLY A 129 -6.48 18.51 -15.50
N PHE A 130 -5.17 18.78 -15.50
CA PHE A 130 -4.13 17.76 -15.39
C PHE A 130 -3.54 17.72 -13.98
N TRP A 131 -3.41 16.52 -13.45
CA TRP A 131 -2.73 16.20 -12.21
C TRP A 131 -1.81 15.00 -12.45
N TYR A 132 -0.63 15.03 -11.83
CA TYR A 132 0.31 13.92 -11.85
C TYR A 132 1.02 13.77 -10.51
N ASP A 133 1.47 12.56 -10.25
CA ASP A 133 2.42 12.19 -9.20
C ASP A 133 3.32 11.10 -9.79
N VAL A 134 4.64 11.26 -9.75
CA VAL A 134 5.59 10.26 -10.24
C VAL A 134 6.73 10.18 -9.24
N GLY A 135 7.00 8.96 -8.76
CA GLY A 135 8.01 8.68 -7.75
C GLY A 135 8.89 7.50 -8.13
N LEU A 136 10.12 7.54 -7.66
CA LEU A 136 11.02 6.40 -7.56
C LEU A 136 11.08 6.00 -6.08
N PHE A 137 11.12 4.70 -5.82
CA PHE A 137 11.27 4.19 -4.46
C PHE A 137 12.39 3.15 -4.41
N TRP A 138 13.03 3.05 -3.25
CA TRP A 138 14.00 2.03 -2.90
C TRP A 138 13.83 1.69 -1.43
N MET A 139 13.36 0.48 -1.15
CA MET A 139 13.17 -0.09 0.17
C MET A 139 14.16 -1.24 0.38
N LEU A 140 14.83 -1.22 1.53
CA LEU A 140 15.69 -2.27 2.03
C LEU A 140 15.03 -2.83 3.27
N PHE A 141 14.91 -4.15 3.34
CA PHE A 141 14.35 -4.83 4.50
C PHE A 141 15.35 -5.85 4.99
N ASP A 142 15.70 -5.73 6.27
CA ASP A 142 16.71 -6.56 6.92
C ASP A 142 16.09 -7.30 8.11
N ASN A 143 16.66 -8.47 8.42
CA ASN A 143 16.27 -9.28 9.56
C ASN A 143 14.80 -9.74 9.51
N ARG A 144 14.32 -10.09 8.31
CA ARG A 144 13.00 -10.66 8.07
C ARG A 144 12.92 -12.07 8.60
N THR A 145 11.84 -12.30 9.33
CA THR A 145 11.44 -13.61 9.83
C THR A 145 11.12 -14.56 8.67
N GLU A 146 11.87 -15.66 8.59
CA GLU A 146 11.71 -16.76 7.66
C GLU A 146 11.34 -18.03 8.43
N THR A 147 10.61 -18.94 7.80
CA THR A 147 10.28 -20.25 8.36
C THR A 147 11.01 -21.33 7.60
N GLN A 148 11.91 -22.04 8.27
CA GLN A 148 12.70 -23.13 7.72
C GLN A 148 12.19 -24.47 8.26
N ASP A 149 11.75 -25.35 7.35
CA ASP A 149 11.38 -26.71 7.71
C ASP A 149 12.64 -27.53 8.04
N ILE A 150 12.68 -28.14 9.22
CA ILE A 150 13.75 -29.07 9.66
C ILE A 150 13.34 -30.52 9.34
N SER A 151 12.05 -30.81 9.41
CA SER A 151 11.47 -32.11 9.09
C SER A 151 10.05 -31.93 8.53
N ASN A 152 9.38 -33.02 8.16
CA ASN A 152 7.98 -32.97 7.69
C ASN A 152 6.99 -32.44 8.74
N THR A 153 7.39 -32.38 10.01
CA THR A 153 6.54 -31.95 11.13
C THR A 153 7.16 -30.84 11.98
N ASP A 154 8.45 -30.57 11.82
CA ASP A 154 9.19 -29.58 12.59
C ASP A 154 9.72 -28.48 11.68
N PHE A 155 9.54 -27.25 12.13
CA PHE A 155 10.11 -26.08 11.50
C PHE A 155 10.69 -25.16 12.57
N ILE A 156 11.65 -24.34 12.14
CA ILE A 156 12.15 -23.21 12.91
C ILE A 156 11.81 -21.89 12.23
N ILE A 157 11.66 -20.86 13.06
CA ILE A 157 11.50 -19.49 12.59
C ILE A 157 12.78 -18.76 12.94
N LEU A 158 13.40 -18.08 11.97
CA LEU A 158 14.65 -17.35 12.17
C LEU A 158 14.59 -16.02 11.43
N ASN A 159 15.27 -15.00 11.94
CA ASN A 159 15.43 -13.74 11.21
C ASN A 159 16.65 -13.84 10.29
N THR A 160 16.49 -14.50 9.15
CA THR A 160 17.58 -14.77 8.18
C THR A 160 17.34 -14.14 6.81
N GLY A 161 16.17 -13.53 6.60
CA GLY A 161 15.78 -12.99 5.31
C GLY A 161 16.07 -11.50 5.18
N SER A 162 16.71 -11.10 4.10
CA SER A 162 16.81 -9.70 3.69
C SER A 162 16.24 -9.56 2.28
N SER A 163 15.57 -8.46 1.99
CA SER A 163 15.02 -8.22 0.65
C SER A 163 15.13 -6.76 0.24
N ARG A 164 15.32 -6.54 -1.06
CA ARG A 164 15.32 -5.22 -1.66
C ARG A 164 14.14 -5.09 -2.59
N HIS A 165 13.46 -3.95 -2.53
CA HIS A 165 12.33 -3.61 -3.38
C HIS A 165 12.58 -2.21 -3.92
N ARG A 166 12.66 -2.08 -5.24
CA ARG A 166 12.87 -0.77 -5.87
C ARG A 166 12.01 -0.65 -7.11
N GLY A 167 11.70 0.58 -7.48
CA GLY A 167 10.79 0.75 -8.58
C GLY A 167 10.43 2.18 -8.89
N LEU A 168 9.39 2.28 -9.70
CA LEU A 168 8.75 3.52 -10.10
C LEU A 168 7.27 3.38 -9.88
N GLU A 169 6.66 4.42 -9.32
CA GLU A 169 5.22 4.58 -9.22
C GLU A 169 4.80 5.86 -9.91
N GLY A 170 3.63 5.85 -10.51
CA GLY A 170 3.12 7.03 -11.17
C GLY A 170 1.62 7.03 -11.27
N GLU A 171 1.01 8.17 -11.01
CA GLU A 171 -0.39 8.43 -11.23
C GLU A 171 -0.56 9.67 -12.12
N LEU A 172 -1.45 9.55 -13.10
CA LEU A 172 -1.80 10.61 -14.04
C LEU A 172 -3.32 10.71 -14.08
N SER A 173 -3.85 11.94 -14.06
CA SER A 173 -5.27 12.20 -14.21
C SER A 173 -5.50 13.44 -15.07
N TYR A 174 -6.41 13.35 -16.04
CA TYR A 174 -6.74 14.46 -16.93
C TYR A 174 -8.23 14.59 -17.19
N ASP A 175 -8.82 15.74 -16.82
CA ASP A 175 -10.16 16.15 -17.22
C ASP A 175 -10.14 16.87 -18.58
N PHE A 176 -10.50 16.15 -19.63
CA PHE A 176 -10.56 16.65 -21.01
C PHE A 176 -11.56 17.80 -21.19
N LEU A 177 -12.52 17.95 -20.28
CA LEU A 177 -13.52 19.02 -20.34
C LEU A 177 -13.12 20.26 -19.54
N ALA A 178 -12.06 20.18 -18.72
CA ALA A 178 -11.65 21.28 -17.83
C ALA A 178 -11.42 22.61 -18.56
N ARG A 179 -10.86 22.58 -19.78
CA ARG A 179 -10.64 23.79 -20.58
C ARG A 179 -11.91 24.49 -21.06
N PHE A 180 -13.03 23.76 -21.15
CA PHE A 180 -14.33 24.29 -21.57
C PHE A 180 -15.20 24.72 -20.38
N GLN A 181 -14.76 24.43 -19.16
CA GLN A 181 -15.46 24.79 -17.93
C GLN A 181 -15.21 26.27 -17.60
N HIS A 182 -16.27 27.06 -17.65
CA HIS A 182 -16.27 28.45 -17.20
C HIS A 182 -16.97 28.54 -15.83
N PRO A 183 -16.22 28.47 -14.72
CA PRO A 183 -16.82 28.65 -13.40
C PRO A 183 -17.42 30.05 -13.28
N PRO A 184 -18.60 30.20 -12.66
CA PRO A 184 -19.17 31.52 -12.39
C PRO A 184 -18.19 32.33 -11.54
N VAL A 185 -17.98 33.59 -11.91
CA VAL A 185 -17.19 34.50 -11.08
C VAL A 185 -18.00 34.80 -9.82
N PRO A 186 -17.45 34.63 -8.61
CA PRO A 186 -18.13 35.03 -7.39
C PRO A 186 -18.52 36.50 -7.47
N GLU A 187 -19.77 36.83 -7.18
CA GLU A 187 -20.21 38.21 -7.07
C GLU A 187 -19.39 38.88 -5.95
N PRO A 188 -18.75 40.05 -6.20
CA PRO A 188 -17.95 40.71 -5.19
C PRO A 188 -18.84 41.00 -3.97
N GLN A 189 -18.48 40.47 -2.80
CA GLN A 189 -19.16 40.84 -1.58
C GLN A 189 -18.80 42.31 -1.25
N PRO A 190 -19.77 43.19 -1.02
CA PRO A 190 -19.46 44.55 -0.58
C PRO A 190 -18.71 44.49 0.75
N GLU A 191 -17.54 45.14 0.82
CA GLU A 191 -16.80 45.29 2.07
C GLU A 191 -17.69 45.97 3.12
N PRO A 192 -17.70 45.51 4.39
CA PRO A 192 -18.44 46.20 5.45
C PRO A 192 -17.95 47.65 5.57
N GLY A 193 -18.81 48.61 5.19
CA GLY A 193 -18.52 50.05 5.28
C GLY A 193 -18.22 50.77 3.96
N LYS A 194 -18.19 50.08 2.81
CA LYS A 194 -18.13 50.72 1.48
C LYS A 194 -19.32 50.29 0.63
N GLY A 195 -20.27 51.20 0.43
CA GLY A 195 -21.48 50.98 -0.38
C GLY A 195 -21.24 50.94 -1.90
N VAL A 196 -20.05 50.54 -2.36
CA VAL A 196 -19.71 50.50 -3.78
C VAL A 196 -18.94 49.22 -4.08
N ALA A 197 -19.57 48.33 -4.85
CA ALA A 197 -18.87 47.22 -5.49
C ALA A 197 -18.10 47.78 -6.70
N ASP A 198 -16.79 47.54 -6.76
CA ASP A 198 -15.94 47.99 -7.88
C ASP A 198 -16.45 47.38 -9.20
N SER A 199 -17.00 48.23 -10.07
CA SER A 199 -17.64 47.83 -11.35
C SER A 199 -16.64 47.46 -12.45
N GLY A 200 -15.39 47.12 -12.09
CA GLY A 200 -14.25 47.22 -12.99
C GLY A 200 -13.75 45.92 -13.62
N LYS A 201 -13.97 44.73 -13.05
CA LYS A 201 -13.39 43.49 -13.60
C LYS A 201 -14.27 42.26 -13.32
N ALA A 202 -14.63 41.61 -14.43
CA ALA A 202 -15.40 40.36 -14.59
C ALA A 202 -16.90 40.55 -14.86
N ILE A 203 -17.32 40.23 -16.09
CA ILE A 203 -18.73 40.07 -16.45
C ILE A 203 -19.21 38.77 -15.78
N PRO A 204 -20.16 38.79 -14.84
CA PRO A 204 -20.70 37.59 -14.23
C PRO A 204 -21.38 36.74 -15.30
N VAL A 205 -21.18 35.41 -15.30
CA VAL A 205 -21.96 34.51 -16.16
C VAL A 205 -23.42 34.59 -15.68
N PRO A 206 -24.37 35.01 -16.52
CA PRO A 206 -25.75 35.20 -16.08
C PRO A 206 -26.36 33.88 -15.56
N GLY A 207 -26.87 33.88 -14.33
CA GLY A 207 -27.89 32.92 -13.88
C GLY A 207 -27.43 31.60 -13.22
N ILE A 208 -26.14 31.35 -12.98
CA ILE A 208 -25.68 30.13 -12.28
C ILE A 208 -24.89 30.51 -11.02
N SER A 209 -25.47 30.25 -9.84
CA SER A 209 -24.73 30.35 -8.57
C SER A 209 -23.55 29.36 -8.55
N PRO A 210 -22.38 29.72 -7.96
CA PRO A 210 -21.27 28.78 -7.78
C PRO A 210 -21.67 27.46 -7.12
N LYS A 211 -22.68 27.47 -6.23
CA LYS A 211 -23.22 26.27 -5.57
C LYS A 211 -23.93 25.30 -6.53
N ASN A 212 -24.45 25.79 -7.66
CA ASN A 212 -25.16 24.99 -8.65
C ASN A 212 -24.29 24.68 -9.88
N TYR A 213 -23.01 25.05 -9.85
CA TYR A 213 -22.09 24.84 -10.95
C TYR A 213 -21.52 23.41 -10.91
N HIS A 214 -22.17 22.50 -11.61
CA HIS A 214 -21.75 21.11 -11.76
C HIS A 214 -21.43 20.83 -13.24
N PRO A 215 -20.20 21.14 -13.69
CA PRO A 215 -19.82 20.90 -15.07
C PRO A 215 -19.73 19.41 -15.36
N TYR A 216 -19.88 19.06 -16.64
CA TYR A 216 -19.47 17.75 -17.13
C TYR A 216 -17.95 17.62 -17.01
N LYS A 217 -17.50 16.45 -16.56
CA LYS A 217 -16.09 16.06 -16.53
C LYS A 217 -15.92 14.78 -17.33
N LEU A 218 -14.88 14.72 -18.15
CA LEU A 218 -14.44 13.52 -18.83
C LEU A 218 -13.02 13.28 -18.38
N ILE A 219 -12.83 12.36 -17.43
CA ILE A 219 -11.55 12.13 -16.78
C ILE A 219 -10.97 10.84 -17.32
N ALA A 220 -9.74 10.86 -17.82
CA ALA A 220 -8.93 9.66 -17.91
C ALA A 220 -7.90 9.67 -16.79
N PHE A 221 -7.70 8.52 -16.16
CA PHE A 221 -6.70 8.35 -15.13
C PHE A 221 -5.92 7.04 -15.33
N SER A 222 -4.71 7.01 -14.80
CA SER A 222 -3.82 5.85 -14.82
C SER A 222 -2.94 5.87 -13.60
N ASN A 223 -2.77 4.73 -12.96
CA ASN A 223 -1.82 4.43 -11.90
C ASN A 223 -0.95 3.26 -12.40
N VAL A 224 0.37 3.43 -12.36
CA VAL A 224 1.37 2.47 -12.81
C VAL A 224 2.36 2.19 -11.70
N GLN A 225 2.79 0.95 -11.60
CA GLN A 225 3.87 0.51 -10.72
C GLN A 225 4.79 -0.43 -11.49
N PHE A 226 6.08 -0.14 -11.43
CA PHE A 226 7.15 -1.07 -11.78
C PHE A 226 7.85 -1.50 -10.50
N LEU A 227 8.01 -2.79 -10.30
CA LEU A 227 8.62 -3.36 -9.11
C LEU A 227 9.74 -4.33 -9.49
N ASP A 228 10.92 -4.06 -8.97
CA ASP A 228 12.05 -4.98 -8.94
C ASP A 228 12.28 -5.37 -7.48
N ALA A 229 11.82 -6.57 -7.12
CA ALA A 229 11.92 -7.11 -5.78
C ALA A 229 12.72 -8.42 -5.81
N GLU A 230 13.65 -8.57 -4.87
CA GLU A 230 14.47 -9.77 -4.73
C GLU A 230 14.90 -10.01 -3.28
N PHE A 231 15.10 -11.28 -2.92
CA PHE A 231 15.81 -11.64 -1.70
C PHE A 231 17.30 -11.37 -1.85
N THR A 232 17.87 -10.58 -0.94
CA THR A 232 19.31 -10.27 -0.89
C THR A 232 20.05 -11.21 0.04
N GLU A 233 19.38 -11.70 1.08
CA GLU A 233 19.87 -12.72 2.02
C GLU A 233 18.71 -13.64 2.39
N SER A 234 19.01 -14.92 2.61
CA SER A 234 18.02 -15.90 3.08
C SER A 234 18.74 -17.18 3.50
N ALA A 235 18.24 -17.84 4.54
CA ALA A 235 18.65 -19.20 4.91
C ALA A 235 17.73 -20.28 4.27
N LEU A 236 16.64 -19.87 3.63
CA LEU A 236 15.71 -20.80 2.99
C LEU A 236 16.32 -21.41 1.74
N LEU A 237 16.30 -22.74 1.68
CA LEU A 237 16.81 -23.51 0.56
C LEU A 237 15.75 -23.70 -0.53
N ILE A 238 16.21 -23.69 -1.77
CA ILE A 238 15.42 -24.12 -2.91
C ILE A 238 15.29 -25.66 -2.82
N PRO A 239 14.06 -26.22 -2.89
CA PRO A 239 13.83 -27.67 -2.83
C PRO A 239 14.78 -28.47 -3.73
N ASP A 240 15.30 -29.57 -3.20
CA ASP A 240 16.24 -30.49 -3.87
C ASP A 240 17.59 -29.86 -4.29
N THR A 241 18.00 -28.75 -3.66
CA THR A 241 19.30 -28.10 -3.92
C THR A 241 19.97 -27.60 -2.63
N ASP A 242 21.29 -27.37 -2.70
CA ASP A 242 22.07 -26.69 -1.64
C ASP A 242 22.10 -25.16 -1.80
N LYS A 243 21.21 -24.58 -2.62
CA LYS A 243 21.17 -23.13 -2.90
C LYS A 243 20.06 -22.46 -2.11
N THR A 244 20.32 -21.27 -1.61
CA THR A 244 19.31 -20.43 -0.97
C THR A 244 18.43 -19.72 -2.01
N ILE A 245 17.32 -19.12 -1.58
CA ILE A 245 16.42 -18.32 -2.43
C ILE A 245 16.97 -16.92 -2.76
N VAL A 246 18.23 -16.62 -2.46
CA VAL A 246 18.85 -15.32 -2.80
C VAL A 246 18.77 -15.07 -4.31
N GLY A 247 18.34 -13.86 -4.70
CA GLY A 247 18.07 -13.45 -6.07
C GLY A 247 16.68 -13.85 -6.60
N ASN A 248 15.89 -14.61 -5.83
CA ASN A 248 14.51 -14.87 -6.20
C ASN A 248 13.62 -13.65 -5.94
N THR A 249 12.67 -13.40 -6.84
CA THR A 249 11.56 -12.49 -6.62
C THR A 249 10.61 -13.02 -5.53
N PRO A 250 10.21 -12.21 -4.54
CA PRO A 250 9.20 -12.59 -3.56
C PRO A 250 7.86 -13.02 -4.17
N ALA A 251 7.12 -13.85 -3.45
CA ALA A 251 5.76 -14.21 -3.79
C ALA A 251 4.86 -12.96 -3.88
N PHE A 252 3.95 -12.96 -4.85
CA PHE A 252 2.96 -11.92 -5.11
C PHE A 252 3.56 -10.52 -5.36
N ALA A 253 4.79 -10.47 -5.87
CA ALA A 253 5.47 -9.25 -6.32
C ALA A 253 5.48 -9.17 -7.88
N PRO A 254 4.41 -8.67 -8.53
CA PRO A 254 4.37 -8.53 -9.98
C PRO A 254 5.31 -7.41 -10.42
N LYS A 255 6.09 -7.64 -11.49
CA LYS A 255 7.02 -6.63 -12.00
C LYS A 255 6.36 -5.38 -12.55
N PHE A 256 5.13 -5.51 -13.03
CA PHE A 256 4.34 -4.40 -13.55
C PHE A 256 2.86 -4.54 -13.17
N LEU A 257 2.31 -3.44 -12.66
CA LEU A 257 0.90 -3.29 -12.34
C LEU A 257 0.39 -1.99 -12.94
N LEU A 258 -0.78 -2.05 -13.59
CA LEU A 258 -1.46 -0.91 -14.17
C LEU A 258 -2.91 -0.93 -13.72
N LYS A 259 -3.40 0.20 -13.22
CA LYS A 259 -4.81 0.47 -13.02
C LYS A 259 -5.15 1.75 -13.76
N GLY A 260 -6.23 1.79 -14.51
CA GLY A 260 -6.61 3.02 -15.21
C GLY A 260 -8.06 2.99 -15.62
N GLY A 261 -8.54 4.12 -16.13
CA GLY A 261 -9.92 4.20 -16.56
C GLY A 261 -10.28 5.52 -17.21
N ILE A 262 -11.50 5.55 -17.73
CA ILE A 262 -12.15 6.74 -18.24
C ILE A 262 -13.48 6.86 -17.50
N SER A 263 -13.73 8.02 -16.89
CA SER A 263 -15.02 8.35 -16.28
C SER A 263 -15.66 9.54 -16.96
N PHE A 264 -16.97 9.45 -17.17
CA PHE A 264 -17.81 10.56 -17.57
C PHE A 264 -18.79 10.85 -16.44
N GLN A 265 -18.68 12.04 -15.86
CA GLN A 265 -19.42 12.38 -14.66
C GLN A 265 -19.97 13.80 -14.71
N LYS A 266 -21.08 13.97 -13.98
CA LYS A 266 -21.65 15.27 -13.61
C LYS A 266 -22.14 15.15 -12.18
N GLN A 267 -21.58 15.98 -11.30
CA GLN A 267 -21.90 15.98 -9.88
C GLN A 267 -23.42 16.03 -9.66
N ASP A 268 -23.89 15.23 -8.70
CA ASP A 268 -25.30 15.03 -8.33
C ASP A 268 -26.24 14.58 -9.47
N CYS A 269 -25.69 14.12 -10.60
CA CYS A 269 -26.46 13.60 -11.74
C CYS A 269 -26.07 12.16 -12.05
N PHE A 270 -24.81 11.93 -12.43
CA PHE A 270 -24.29 10.60 -12.73
C PHE A 270 -22.76 10.55 -12.66
N ASP A 271 -22.24 9.35 -12.50
CA ASP A 271 -20.84 8.99 -12.74
C ASP A 271 -20.81 7.61 -13.42
N ILE A 272 -20.22 7.53 -14.61
CA ILE A 272 -20.05 6.29 -15.35
C ILE A 272 -18.57 6.10 -15.62
N ALA A 273 -18.00 4.98 -15.18
CA ALA A 273 -16.58 4.70 -15.33
C ALA A 273 -16.33 3.34 -15.97
N LEU A 274 -15.47 3.33 -17.00
CA LEU A 274 -14.83 2.12 -17.51
C LEU A 274 -13.41 2.07 -16.95
N THR A 275 -13.10 1.05 -16.16
CA THR A 275 -11.79 0.85 -15.55
C THR A 275 -11.14 -0.43 -16.05
N ALA A 276 -9.82 -0.49 -16.01
CA ALA A 276 -9.01 -1.63 -16.37
C ALA A 276 -7.94 -1.84 -15.29
N VAL A 277 -7.66 -3.11 -15.01
CA VAL A 277 -6.52 -3.54 -14.20
C VAL A 277 -5.71 -4.53 -15.03
N TYR A 278 -4.39 -4.37 -15.08
CA TYR A 278 -3.44 -5.34 -15.62
C TYR A 278 -2.42 -5.67 -14.54
N VAL A 279 -2.18 -6.96 -14.36
CA VAL A 279 -1.15 -7.49 -13.46
C VAL A 279 -0.23 -8.37 -14.29
N SER A 280 1.07 -8.08 -14.27
CA SER A 280 2.07 -8.91 -14.95
C SER A 280 2.22 -10.28 -14.28
N GLN A 281 2.98 -11.19 -14.91
CA GLN A 281 3.32 -12.47 -14.28
C GLN A 281 3.96 -12.25 -12.91
N GLN A 282 3.53 -13.04 -11.93
CA GLN A 282 4.10 -13.06 -10.58
C GLN A 282 4.32 -14.49 -10.10
N PHE A 283 4.96 -14.66 -8.95
CA PHE A 283 5.09 -15.95 -8.30
C PHE A 283 4.12 -16.07 -7.13
N TRP A 284 3.71 -17.27 -6.74
CA TRP A 284 2.88 -17.49 -5.54
C TRP A 284 3.67 -18.07 -4.36
N GLN A 285 4.97 -18.33 -4.54
CA GLN A 285 5.89 -18.80 -3.52
C GLN A 285 7.30 -18.26 -3.77
N ASP A 286 8.07 -18.06 -2.70
CA ASP A 286 9.38 -17.38 -2.69
C ASP A 286 10.51 -18.19 -3.36
N THR A 287 10.32 -19.51 -3.52
CA THR A 287 11.28 -20.38 -4.22
C THR A 287 11.28 -20.16 -5.73
N ASN A 288 10.27 -19.48 -6.29
CA ASN A 288 10.04 -19.28 -7.73
C ASN A 288 9.95 -20.55 -8.59
N ILE A 289 9.91 -21.73 -7.96
CA ILE A 289 9.86 -23.02 -8.63
C ILE A 289 8.64 -23.83 -8.16
N GLY A 290 7.99 -24.52 -9.10
CA GLY A 290 7.00 -25.55 -8.76
C GLY A 290 7.67 -26.93 -8.59
N SER A 291 6.89 -27.92 -8.17
CA SER A 291 7.30 -29.33 -8.06
C SER A 291 6.28 -30.22 -8.79
N PRO A 292 6.57 -31.49 -9.15
CA PRO A 292 5.56 -32.38 -9.70
C PRO A 292 4.28 -32.53 -8.86
N THR A 293 4.37 -32.31 -7.53
CA THR A 293 3.25 -32.39 -6.59
C THR A 293 2.60 -31.03 -6.28
N ILE A 294 3.19 -29.92 -6.72
CA ILE A 294 2.78 -28.55 -6.37
C ILE A 294 2.59 -27.75 -7.67
N PRO A 295 1.48 -27.01 -7.88
CA PRO A 295 1.31 -26.18 -9.07
C PRO A 295 2.54 -25.32 -9.38
N LYS A 296 2.84 -25.10 -10.66
CA LYS A 296 3.96 -24.22 -11.06
C LYS A 296 3.91 -22.93 -10.25
N ALA A 297 5.04 -22.47 -9.71
CA ALA A 297 5.12 -21.26 -8.89
C ALA A 297 4.65 -19.97 -9.59
N LYS A 298 4.26 -20.01 -10.87
CA LYS A 298 3.92 -18.85 -11.69
C LYS A 298 2.42 -18.62 -11.76
N ILE A 299 2.00 -17.40 -11.46
CA ILE A 299 0.68 -16.87 -11.77
C ILE A 299 0.78 -16.12 -13.11
N PRO A 300 0.04 -16.53 -14.15
CA PRO A 300 0.04 -15.86 -15.45
C PRO A 300 -0.42 -14.40 -15.35
N PRO A 301 0.03 -13.52 -16.27
CA PRO A 301 -0.49 -12.16 -16.34
C PRO A 301 -1.97 -12.18 -16.71
N TYR A 302 -2.74 -11.22 -16.18
CA TYR A 302 -4.16 -11.09 -16.47
C TYR A 302 -4.58 -9.63 -16.56
N LYS A 303 -5.73 -9.40 -17.20
CA LYS A 303 -6.37 -8.09 -17.24
C LYS A 303 -7.87 -8.19 -17.12
N THR A 304 -8.44 -7.28 -16.36
CA THR A 304 -9.90 -7.21 -16.16
C THR A 304 -10.38 -5.81 -16.46
N PHE A 305 -11.53 -5.72 -17.13
CA PHE A 305 -12.23 -4.45 -17.35
C PHE A 305 -13.47 -4.43 -16.47
N ASN A 306 -13.76 -3.30 -15.81
CA ASN A 306 -14.96 -3.13 -15.01
C ASN A 306 -15.73 -1.91 -15.49
N LEU A 307 -17.05 -2.01 -15.54
CA LEU A 307 -17.95 -0.90 -15.81
C LEU A 307 -18.74 -0.60 -14.54
N SER A 308 -18.73 0.64 -14.07
CA SER A 308 -19.55 1.09 -12.95
C SER A 308 -20.37 2.31 -13.33
N GLY A 309 -21.52 2.47 -12.67
CA GLY A 309 -22.44 3.57 -12.88
C GLY A 309 -23.17 3.95 -11.60
N ASP A 310 -23.09 5.21 -11.24
CA ASP A 310 -23.90 5.87 -10.23
C ASP A 310 -24.87 6.83 -10.92
N PHE A 311 -26.17 6.75 -10.60
CA PHE A 311 -27.20 7.62 -11.18
C PHE A 311 -28.08 8.22 -10.08
N TYR A 312 -28.11 9.54 -10.00
CA TYR A 312 -28.93 10.26 -9.02
C TYR A 312 -30.33 10.46 -9.59
N LEU A 313 -31.30 9.70 -9.08
CA LEU A 313 -32.72 9.89 -9.42
C LEU A 313 -33.30 11.12 -8.72
N THR A 314 -32.84 11.38 -7.49
CA THR A 314 -33.13 12.59 -6.72
C THR A 314 -31.90 12.97 -5.89
N LYS A 315 -31.94 14.12 -5.18
CA LYS A 315 -30.88 14.49 -4.21
C LYS A 315 -30.69 13.49 -3.06
N ARG A 316 -31.64 12.58 -2.87
CA ARG A 316 -31.67 11.61 -1.76
C ARG A 316 -31.66 10.16 -2.24
N LEU A 317 -31.80 9.91 -3.53
CA LEU A 317 -31.94 8.57 -4.10
C LEU A 317 -30.93 8.38 -5.23
N ARG A 318 -30.00 7.46 -5.04
CA ARG A 318 -28.98 7.09 -6.01
C ARG A 318 -29.09 5.61 -6.35
N LEU A 319 -29.14 5.29 -7.64
CA LEU A 319 -28.96 3.93 -8.15
C LEU A 319 -27.48 3.69 -8.39
N ILE A 320 -27.02 2.49 -8.04
CA ILE A 320 -25.64 2.05 -8.18
C ILE A 320 -25.68 0.73 -8.95
N ALA A 321 -24.91 0.59 -10.02
CA ALA A 321 -24.80 -0.67 -10.74
C ALA A 321 -23.43 -0.82 -11.39
N GLY A 322 -23.04 -2.06 -11.65
CA GLY A 322 -21.80 -2.32 -12.35
C GLY A 322 -21.65 -3.76 -12.82
N ILE A 323 -20.66 -3.95 -13.69
CA ILE A 323 -20.23 -5.22 -14.22
C ILE A 323 -18.73 -5.33 -13.95
N SER A 324 -18.35 -6.29 -13.11
CA SER A 324 -16.96 -6.67 -12.88
C SER A 324 -16.54 -7.70 -13.91
N ASN A 325 -15.30 -7.60 -14.40
CA ASN A 325 -14.73 -8.48 -15.42
C ASN A 325 -15.61 -8.54 -16.69
N LEU A 326 -15.89 -7.37 -17.28
CA LEU A 326 -16.75 -7.13 -18.43
C LEU A 326 -16.40 -8.02 -19.64
N THR A 327 -15.12 -8.29 -19.85
CA THR A 327 -14.60 -9.14 -20.95
C THR A 327 -14.67 -10.63 -20.65
N ASP A 328 -15.09 -11.03 -19.44
CA ASP A 328 -15.16 -12.42 -18.99
C ASP A 328 -13.80 -13.13 -19.07
N GLU A 329 -12.74 -12.42 -18.66
CA GLU A 329 -11.39 -12.95 -18.55
C GLU A 329 -11.37 -14.14 -17.58
N LYS A 330 -10.70 -15.22 -17.96
CA LYS A 330 -10.48 -16.39 -17.11
C LYS A 330 -9.07 -16.30 -16.53
N TYR A 331 -8.98 -16.03 -15.24
CA TYR A 331 -7.71 -15.92 -14.54
C TYR A 331 -7.79 -16.51 -13.14
N TYR A 332 -6.63 -16.60 -12.49
CA TYR A 332 -6.48 -16.89 -11.07
C TYR A 332 -5.33 -16.03 -10.57
N ASP A 333 -5.45 -15.54 -9.35
CA ASP A 333 -4.46 -14.72 -8.64
C ASP A 333 -4.10 -15.31 -7.27
N ARG A 334 -4.81 -16.38 -6.88
CA ARG A 334 -4.60 -17.14 -5.64
C ARG A 334 -4.26 -18.59 -5.98
N VAL A 335 -3.16 -19.06 -5.39
CA VAL A 335 -2.68 -20.43 -5.53
C VAL A 335 -2.25 -20.93 -4.16
N PHE A 336 -2.58 -22.18 -3.88
CA PHE A 336 -2.22 -22.91 -2.69
C PHE A 336 -1.46 -24.18 -3.08
N ALA A 337 -0.77 -24.78 -2.12
CA ALA A 337 -0.08 -26.06 -2.34
C ALA A 337 -1.01 -27.15 -2.88
N ASN A 338 -2.30 -27.13 -2.50
CA ASN A 338 -3.31 -28.09 -2.91
C ASN A 338 -4.15 -27.69 -4.13
N GLY A 339 -3.92 -26.53 -4.76
CA GLY A 339 -4.66 -26.14 -5.96
C GLY A 339 -4.67 -24.65 -6.30
N ILE A 340 -5.35 -24.34 -7.40
CA ILE A 340 -5.61 -22.96 -7.84
C ILE A 340 -7.02 -22.54 -7.44
N GLU A 341 -7.21 -21.27 -7.08
CA GLU A 341 -8.53 -20.69 -6.84
C GLU A 341 -8.89 -19.78 -8.03
N PRO A 342 -9.82 -20.19 -8.91
CA PRO A 342 -10.25 -19.37 -10.03
C PRO A 342 -10.89 -18.07 -9.56
N ALA A 343 -10.50 -16.95 -10.15
CA ALA A 343 -11.09 -15.68 -9.85
C ALA A 343 -12.53 -15.56 -10.41
N PRO A 344 -13.37 -14.67 -9.85
CA PRO A 344 -14.71 -14.44 -10.37
C PRO A 344 -14.71 -14.09 -11.87
N ARG A 345 -15.59 -14.77 -12.60
CA ARG A 345 -15.91 -14.44 -14.00
C ARG A 345 -16.71 -13.14 -14.07
N ARG A 346 -17.21 -12.81 -15.27
CA ARG A 346 -18.12 -11.68 -15.43
C ARG A 346 -19.28 -11.77 -14.43
N SER A 347 -19.40 -10.75 -13.60
CA SER A 347 -20.42 -10.65 -12.55
C SER A 347 -21.01 -9.24 -12.53
N GLY A 348 -22.28 -9.14 -12.19
CA GLY A 348 -22.99 -7.87 -12.09
C GLY A 348 -23.46 -7.61 -10.67
N TYR A 349 -23.57 -6.34 -10.31
CA TYR A 349 -24.18 -5.90 -9.08
C TYR A 349 -25.09 -4.70 -9.34
N ALA A 350 -26.09 -4.54 -8.47
CA ALA A 350 -26.95 -3.37 -8.44
C ALA A 350 -27.35 -3.07 -6.99
N GLY A 351 -27.57 -1.80 -6.68
CA GLY A 351 -27.90 -1.32 -5.36
C GLY A 351 -28.56 0.05 -5.41
N VAL A 352 -29.08 0.46 -4.25
CA VAL A 352 -29.73 1.76 -4.05
C VAL A 352 -29.16 2.39 -2.79
N SER A 353 -28.86 3.68 -2.84
CA SER A 353 -28.48 4.48 -1.68
C SER A 353 -29.53 5.54 -1.40
N LEU A 354 -29.88 5.69 -0.12
CA LEU A 354 -30.83 6.65 0.40
C LEU A 354 -30.14 7.54 1.43
N ALA A 355 -30.20 8.86 1.22
CA ALA A 355 -29.75 9.86 2.18
C ALA A 355 -30.96 10.58 2.80
N PHE A 356 -30.96 10.73 4.13
CA PHE A 356 -32.07 11.31 4.89
C PHE A 356 -31.78 12.76 5.27
#